data_AF-A0A4Q5QEC7-F1
#
_entry.id   AF-A0A4Q5QEC7-F1
#
_cell.length_a   1.000
_cell.length_b   1.000
_cell.length_c   1.000
_cell.angle_alpha   90.00
_cell.angle_beta   90.00
_cell.angle_gamma   90.00
#
_symmetry.space_group_name_H-M   'P 1'
#
loop_
_entity.id
_entity.type
_entity.pdbx_description
1 polymer ?
#
loop_
_entity_poly.entity_id
_entity_poly.type
_entity_poly.pdbx_seq_one_letter_code
_entity_poly.pdbx_strand_id
1 'polypeptide(L)'
;MIKMTYNGRPFDAKRFASDIEAKALELGVQALIEKARGAAASIIDPETGRHADVFVDRLPGNKVALRTTGSPAFARLVEDRLGVERGSVTMTMAAGGTEHPKIYLAHASEDKAQVRPIAEYLMANGVEVWFDEWEIDPGDSLRQKMEEGLGAMTHFVVV
;
A
#
# COMPACT_ATOMS: atom_id res chain seq x y z
N MET A 1 -2.70 -46.77 -19.19
CA MET A 1 -2.42 -45.38 -18.79
C MET A 1 -2.86 -44.49 -19.95
N ILE A 2 -3.93 -43.72 -19.79
CA ILE A 2 -4.53 -42.94 -20.90
C ILE A 2 -3.62 -41.74 -21.17
N LYS A 3 -2.98 -41.68 -22.35
CA LYS A 3 -2.22 -40.52 -22.81
C LYS A 3 -3.21 -39.49 -23.35
N MET A 4 -3.39 -38.38 -22.65
CA MET A 4 -4.10 -37.23 -23.19
C MET A 4 -3.18 -36.47 -24.15
N THR A 5 -3.71 -36.04 -25.28
CA THR A 5 -2.98 -35.25 -26.28
C THR A 5 -3.80 -34.02 -26.63
N TYR A 6 -3.14 -32.86 -26.75
CA TYR A 6 -3.76 -31.61 -27.21
C TYR A 6 -2.99 -31.10 -28.43
N ASN A 7 -3.68 -30.83 -29.54
CA ASN A 7 -3.07 -30.45 -30.83
C ASN A 7 -1.94 -31.39 -31.29
N GLY A 8 -2.13 -32.70 -31.12
CA GLY A 8 -1.14 -33.72 -31.52
C GLY A 8 0.11 -33.82 -30.63
N ARG A 9 0.22 -33.01 -29.58
CA ARG A 9 1.31 -33.09 -28.59
C ARG A 9 0.84 -33.81 -27.32
N PRO A 10 1.73 -34.56 -26.63
CA PRO A 10 1.43 -35.12 -25.32
C PRO A 10 1.02 -34.02 -24.34
N PHE A 11 -0.11 -34.20 -23.65
CA PHE A 11 -0.65 -33.26 -22.69
C PHE A 11 -0.68 -33.90 -21.29
N ASP A 12 -0.03 -33.24 -20.33
CA ASP A 12 -0.03 -33.65 -18.93
C ASP A 12 -1.10 -32.86 -18.17
N ALA A 13 -2.27 -33.49 -18.00
CA ALA A 13 -3.40 -32.88 -17.31
C ALA A 13 -3.11 -32.58 -15.83
N LYS A 14 -2.26 -33.37 -15.16
CA LYS A 14 -1.93 -33.17 -13.74
C LYS A 14 -1.05 -31.94 -13.58
N ARG A 15 -0.03 -31.83 -14.42
CA ARG A 15 0.85 -30.65 -14.43
C ARG A 15 0.09 -29.39 -14.80
N PHE A 16 -0.79 -29.47 -15.80
CA PHE A 16 -1.62 -28.32 -16.17
C PHE A 16 -2.53 -27.86 -15.02
N ALA A 17 -3.17 -28.80 -14.31
CA ALA A 17 -4.00 -28.47 -13.16
C ALA A 17 -3.20 -27.83 -12.02
N SER A 18 -2.01 -28.36 -11.70
CA SER A 18 -1.15 -27.77 -10.66
C SER A 18 -0.65 -26.38 -11.05
N ASP A 19 -0.35 -26.15 -12.34
CA ASP A 19 0.11 -24.86 -12.83
C ASP A 19 -1.02 -23.81 -12.76
N ILE A 20 -2.26 -24.20 -13.09
CA ILE A 20 -3.44 -23.34 -12.89
C ILE A 20 -3.65 -23.01 -11.42
N GLU A 21 -3.60 -24.01 -10.54
CA GLU A 21 -3.80 -23.81 -9.10
C GLU A 21 -2.76 -22.84 -8.53
N ALA A 22 -1.48 -23.04 -8.86
CA ALA A 22 -0.40 -22.17 -8.44
C ALA A 22 -0.60 -20.73 -8.96
N LYS A 23 -1.02 -20.56 -10.22
CA LYS A 23 -1.25 -19.23 -10.81
C LYS A 23 -2.47 -18.54 -10.21
N ALA A 24 -3.55 -19.26 -9.98
CA ALA A 24 -4.76 -18.72 -9.35
C ALA A 24 -4.47 -18.22 -7.94
N LEU A 25 -3.66 -18.98 -7.19
CA LEU A 25 -3.22 -18.63 -5.84
C LEU A 25 -2.30 -17.41 -5.82
N GLU A 26 -1.36 -17.33 -6.77
CA GLU A 26 -0.51 -16.14 -6.96
C GLU A 26 -1.34 -14.88 -7.25
N LEU A 27 -2.28 -14.97 -8.19
CA LEU A 27 -3.18 -13.86 -8.53
C LEU A 27 -4.09 -13.47 -7.36
N GLY A 28 -4.58 -14.45 -6.60
CA GLY A 28 -5.39 -14.22 -5.41
C GLY A 28 -4.62 -13.45 -4.34
N VAL A 29 -3.37 -13.83 -4.07
CA VAL A 29 -2.49 -13.09 -3.14
C VAL A 29 -2.22 -11.68 -3.64
N GLN A 30 -1.94 -11.50 -4.94
CA GLN A 30 -1.72 -10.17 -5.49
C GLN A 30 -2.96 -9.28 -5.35
N ALA A 31 -4.15 -9.82 -5.63
CA ALA A 31 -5.40 -9.09 -5.47
C ALA A 31 -5.67 -8.70 -4.01
N LEU A 32 -5.32 -9.57 -3.05
CA LEU A 32 -5.40 -9.25 -1.62
C LEU A 32 -4.45 -8.11 -1.25
N ILE A 33 -3.22 -8.13 -1.77
CA ILE A 33 -2.24 -7.06 -1.56
C ILE A 33 -2.77 -5.74 -2.13
N GLU A 34 -3.23 -5.71 -3.39
CA GLU A 34 -3.79 -4.49 -3.98
C GLU A 34 -4.99 -3.95 -3.19
N LYS A 35 -5.88 -4.84 -2.73
CA LYS A 35 -7.02 -4.46 -1.89
C LYS A 35 -6.56 -3.87 -0.55
N ALA A 36 -5.60 -4.51 0.12
CA ALA A 36 -4.98 -4.05 1.37
C ALA A 36 -4.44 -2.63 1.23
N ARG A 37 -3.65 -2.42 0.18
CA ARG A 37 -2.99 -1.15 -0.12
C ARG A 37 -3.97 -0.04 -0.46
N GLY A 38 -4.93 -0.30 -1.35
CA GLY A 38 -5.95 0.69 -1.74
C GLY A 38 -6.91 1.05 -0.60
N ALA A 39 -7.21 0.10 0.30
CA ALA A 39 -8.01 0.39 1.48
C ALA A 39 -7.29 1.36 2.42
N ALA A 40 -6.01 1.10 2.69
CA ALA A 40 -5.19 1.90 3.59
C ALA A 40 -4.89 3.31 3.06
N ALA A 41 -4.52 3.44 1.78
CA ALA A 41 -4.06 4.70 1.20
C ALA A 41 -5.12 5.82 1.17
N SER A 42 -6.40 5.47 1.33
CA SER A 42 -7.51 6.43 1.31
C SER A 42 -8.06 6.79 2.70
N ILE A 43 -7.45 6.25 3.76
CA ILE A 43 -7.89 6.50 5.12
C ILE A 43 -6.96 7.52 5.75
N ILE A 44 -7.54 8.66 6.16
CA ILE A 44 -6.90 9.57 7.08
C ILE A 44 -7.06 8.99 8.49
N ASP A 45 -5.96 8.85 9.21
CA ASP A 45 -5.96 8.39 10.60
C ASP A 45 -6.79 9.39 11.44
N PRO A 46 -7.90 8.93 12.05
CA PRO A 46 -8.82 9.81 12.75
C PRO A 46 -8.22 10.40 14.04
N GLU A 47 -7.17 9.81 14.59
CA GLU A 47 -6.52 10.32 15.81
C GLU A 47 -5.43 11.36 15.48
N THR A 48 -4.75 11.23 14.35
CA THR A 48 -3.63 12.13 13.98
C THR A 48 -4.00 13.16 12.92
N GLY A 49 -5.09 12.94 12.18
CA GLY A 49 -5.50 13.75 11.04
C GLY A 49 -4.61 13.58 9.80
N ARG A 50 -3.70 12.59 9.78
CA ARG A 50 -2.75 12.37 8.68
C ARG A 50 -2.90 10.98 8.08
N HIS A 51 -2.33 10.74 6.91
CA HIS A 51 -2.20 9.39 6.40
C HIS A 51 -1.21 8.59 7.27
N ALA A 52 -1.51 7.32 7.49
CA ALA A 52 -0.62 6.41 8.19
C ALA A 52 0.15 5.54 7.20
N ASP A 53 1.39 5.21 7.53
CA ASP A 53 2.16 4.28 6.71
C ASP A 53 1.57 2.89 6.84
N VAL A 54 1.44 2.21 5.70
CA VAL A 54 0.98 0.83 5.66
C VAL A 54 1.97 -0.02 4.89
N PHE A 55 2.40 -1.08 5.53
CA PHE A 55 3.30 -2.07 4.99
C PHE A 55 2.53 -3.37 4.78
N VAL A 56 2.62 -3.90 3.57
CA VAL A 56 1.97 -5.16 3.21
C VAL A 56 3.07 -6.17 2.87
N ASP A 57 3.29 -7.10 3.79
CA ASP A 57 4.34 -8.11 3.69
C ASP A 57 3.75 -9.45 3.21
N ARG A 58 4.34 -10.04 2.17
CA ARG A 58 3.98 -11.40 1.74
C ARG A 58 4.66 -12.41 2.66
N LEU A 59 3.86 -13.25 3.31
CA LEU A 59 4.33 -14.33 4.17
C LEU A 59 4.36 -15.67 3.41
N PRO A 60 5.15 -16.65 3.89
CA PRO A 60 5.10 -18.02 3.39
C PRO A 60 3.68 -18.60 3.45
N GLY A 61 3.35 -19.49 2.50
CA GLY A 61 2.06 -20.17 2.48
C GLY A 61 0.87 -19.28 2.05
N ASN A 62 1.12 -18.29 1.18
CA ASN A 62 0.10 -17.41 0.58
C ASN A 62 -0.67 -16.56 1.59
N LYS A 63 0.02 -16.21 2.67
CA LYS A 63 -0.48 -15.29 3.69
C LYS A 63 0.06 -13.89 3.41
N VAL A 64 -0.68 -12.88 3.87
CA VAL A 64 -0.29 -11.48 3.80
C VAL A 64 -0.40 -10.90 5.19
N ALA A 65 0.62 -10.17 5.65
CA ALA A 65 0.58 -9.40 6.88
C ALA A 65 0.44 -7.92 6.53
N LEU A 66 -0.43 -7.22 7.25
CA LEU A 66 -0.57 -5.78 7.18
C LEU A 66 -0.02 -5.18 8.48
N ARG A 67 0.96 -4.30 8.32
CA ARG A 67 1.53 -3.51 9.43
C ARG A 67 1.27 -2.03 9.20
N THR A 68 1.09 -1.27 10.26
CA THR A 68 0.87 0.18 10.15
C THR A 68 1.50 0.95 11.30
N THR A 69 1.94 2.17 11.02
CA THR A 69 2.35 3.18 12.02
C THR A 69 1.16 3.97 12.57
N GLY A 70 -0.03 3.78 12.00
CA GLY A 70 -1.26 4.47 12.37
C GLY A 70 -1.81 4.05 13.72
N SER A 71 -2.76 4.85 14.21
CA SER A 71 -3.44 4.68 15.49
C SER A 71 -4.27 3.39 15.57
N PRO A 72 -4.69 2.98 16.77
CA PRO A 72 -5.65 1.88 16.93
C PRO A 72 -6.97 2.14 16.18
N ALA A 73 -7.41 3.39 16.10
CA ALA A 73 -8.61 3.75 15.35
C ALA A 73 -8.41 3.58 13.83
N PHE A 74 -7.25 3.98 13.31
CA PHE A 74 -6.87 3.73 11.91
C PHE A 74 -6.87 2.23 11.58
N ALA A 75 -6.22 1.41 12.43
CA ALA A 75 -6.14 -0.03 12.22
C ALA A 75 -7.54 -0.68 12.10
N ARG A 76 -8.50 -0.24 12.93
CA ARG A 76 -9.90 -0.72 12.87
C ARG A 76 -10.58 -0.35 11.55
N LEU A 77 -10.37 0.87 11.06
CA LEU A 77 -10.94 1.30 9.78
C LEU A 77 -10.40 0.48 8.61
N VAL A 78 -9.10 0.16 8.64
CA VAL A 78 -8.48 -0.73 7.65
C VAL A 78 -9.08 -2.13 7.73
N GLU A 79 -9.24 -2.69 8.93
CA GLU A 79 -9.85 -4.01 9.13
C GLU A 79 -11.29 -4.08 8.60
N ASP A 80 -12.11 -3.09 8.96
CA ASP A 80 -13.51 -3.00 8.51
C ASP A 80 -13.59 -2.89 6.98
N ARG A 81 -12.71 -2.11 6.35
CA ARG A 81 -12.66 -1.94 4.90
C ARG A 81 -12.17 -3.19 4.16
N LEU A 82 -11.26 -3.94 4.78
CA LEU A 82 -10.79 -5.21 4.22
C LEU A 82 -11.76 -6.35 4.46
N GLY A 83 -12.65 -6.23 5.44
CA GLY A 83 -13.56 -7.29 5.88
C GLY A 83 -12.83 -8.42 6.59
N VAL A 84 -11.79 -8.09 7.34
CA VAL A 84 -10.97 -9.06 8.10
C VAL A 84 -11.30 -8.99 9.60
N GLU A 85 -10.88 -10.01 10.34
CA GLU A 85 -11.10 -10.05 11.79
C GLU A 85 -10.32 -8.96 12.51
N ARG A 86 -10.86 -8.48 13.64
CA ARG A 86 -10.17 -7.49 14.46
C ARG A 86 -8.87 -8.03 15.03
N GLY A 87 -7.82 -7.22 15.00
CA GLY A 87 -6.46 -7.61 15.37
C GLY A 87 -5.68 -8.30 14.23
N SER A 88 -6.24 -8.38 13.02
CA SER A 88 -5.50 -8.86 11.84
C SER A 88 -4.47 -7.85 11.36
N VAL A 89 -4.67 -6.56 11.66
CA VAL A 89 -3.71 -5.50 11.36
C VAL A 89 -2.80 -5.30 12.56
N THR A 90 -1.50 -5.52 12.35
CA THR A 90 -0.49 -5.37 13.41
C THR A 90 0.03 -3.95 13.43
N MET A 91 -0.19 -3.22 14.51
CA MET A 91 0.46 -1.92 14.70
C MET A 91 1.95 -2.13 14.93
N THR A 92 2.79 -1.37 14.24
CA THR A 92 4.23 -1.33 14.49
C THR A 92 4.60 -0.01 15.14
N MET A 93 5.39 -0.06 16.21
CA MET A 93 6.07 1.15 16.68
C MET A 93 7.05 1.56 15.58
N ALA A 94 7.14 2.84 15.26
CA ALA A 94 8.12 3.40 14.32
C ALA A 94 9.59 3.16 14.74
N ALA A 95 9.82 2.51 15.89
CA ALA A 95 11.13 2.14 16.40
C ALA A 95 11.73 0.96 15.61
N GLY A 96 12.42 1.28 14.50
CA GLY A 96 13.47 0.41 13.94
C GLY A 96 13.14 -0.38 12.68
N GLY A 97 12.16 0.04 11.87
CA GLY A 97 12.02 -0.45 10.50
C GLY A 97 13.06 0.20 9.57
N THR A 98 13.55 -0.56 8.58
CA THR A 98 14.37 -0.04 7.46
C THR A 98 13.95 1.37 7.05
N GLU A 99 14.89 2.30 6.86
CA GLU A 99 14.56 3.65 6.35
C GLU A 99 13.80 3.51 5.03
N HIS A 100 12.48 3.67 5.09
CA HIS A 100 11.63 3.65 3.92
C HIS A 100 11.80 4.98 3.18
N PRO A 101 11.75 4.98 1.83
CA PRO A 101 11.82 6.22 1.09
C PRO A 101 10.68 7.16 1.50
N LYS A 102 11.04 8.41 1.77
CA LYS A 102 10.12 9.51 2.07
C LYS A 102 10.20 10.47 0.90
N ILE A 103 9.13 10.57 0.12
CA ILE A 103 9.11 11.27 -1.15
C ILE A 103 8.31 12.55 -1.03
N TYR A 104 8.94 13.67 -1.39
CA TYR A 104 8.23 14.90 -1.70
C TYR A 104 7.83 14.92 -3.18
N LEU A 105 6.53 15.11 -3.46
CA LEU A 105 6.02 15.33 -4.81
C LEU A 105 5.92 16.83 -5.08
N ALA A 106 6.91 17.39 -5.76
CA ALA A 106 6.92 18.78 -6.19
C ALA A 106 6.03 18.95 -7.43
N HIS A 107 4.98 19.77 -7.32
CA HIS A 107 4.00 19.96 -8.39
C HIS A 107 3.33 21.34 -8.27
N ALA A 108 2.71 21.82 -9.34
CA ALA A 108 1.91 23.04 -9.29
C ALA A 108 0.48 22.73 -8.80
N SER A 109 -0.23 23.73 -8.27
CA SER A 109 -1.59 23.51 -7.74
C SER A 109 -2.59 22.99 -8.78
N GLU A 110 -2.36 23.27 -10.07
CA GLU A 110 -3.15 22.76 -11.19
C GLU A 110 -2.95 21.26 -11.46
N ASP A 111 -1.84 20.68 -11.02
CA ASP A 111 -1.48 19.28 -11.26
C ASP A 111 -2.01 18.32 -10.19
N LYS A 112 -2.63 18.83 -9.12
CA LYS A 112 -3.10 18.02 -7.98
C LYS A 112 -3.95 16.82 -8.38
N ALA A 113 -4.81 16.98 -9.39
CA ALA A 113 -5.65 15.91 -9.90
C ALA A 113 -4.85 14.75 -10.52
N GLN A 114 -3.68 15.05 -11.11
CA GLN A 114 -2.78 14.06 -11.72
C GLN A 114 -1.78 13.49 -10.70
N VAL A 115 -1.38 14.29 -9.71
CA VAL A 115 -0.41 13.92 -8.67
C VAL A 115 -1.04 13.04 -7.59
N ARG A 116 -2.29 13.28 -7.21
CA ARG A 116 -3.00 12.47 -6.20
C ARG A 116 -2.93 10.96 -6.47
N PRO A 117 -3.27 10.42 -7.67
CA PRO A 117 -3.17 8.98 -7.90
C PRO A 117 -1.72 8.46 -7.81
N ILE A 118 -0.71 9.30 -8.07
CA ILE A 118 0.70 8.94 -7.88
C ILE A 118 1.02 8.85 -6.39
N ALA A 119 0.59 9.83 -5.59
CA ALA A 119 0.76 9.84 -4.14
C ALA A 119 0.09 8.61 -3.49
N GLU A 120 -1.17 8.34 -3.84
CA GLU A 120 -1.93 7.18 -3.36
C GLU A 120 -1.24 5.86 -3.76
N TYR A 121 -0.73 5.75 -4.99
CA TYR A 121 -0.01 4.58 -5.46
C TYR A 121 1.31 4.36 -4.70
N LEU A 122 2.06 5.43 -4.42
CA LEU A 122 3.30 5.35 -3.67
C LEU A 122 3.05 4.92 -2.21
N MET A 123 2.08 5.54 -1.53
CA MET A 123 1.68 5.14 -0.17
C MET A 123 1.18 3.69 -0.12
N ALA A 124 0.37 3.29 -1.11
CA ALA A 124 -0.03 1.91 -1.29
C ALA A 124 1.17 0.95 -1.38
N ASN A 125 2.30 1.38 -1.92
CA ASN A 125 3.52 0.56 -2.00
C ASN A 125 4.47 0.70 -0.80
N GLY A 126 4.01 1.29 0.32
CA GLY A 126 4.79 1.47 1.54
C GLY A 126 5.85 2.56 1.43
N VAL A 127 5.64 3.53 0.55
CA VAL A 127 6.46 4.74 0.41
C VAL A 127 5.74 5.89 1.11
N GLU A 128 6.41 6.54 2.06
CA GLU A 128 5.86 7.72 2.72
C GLU A 128 5.89 8.89 1.73
N VAL A 129 4.76 9.58 1.58
CA VAL A 129 4.61 10.67 0.61
C VAL A 129 4.21 11.94 1.33
N TRP A 130 4.97 13.02 1.10
CA TRP A 130 4.55 14.37 1.43
C TRP A 130 3.84 14.98 0.22
N PHE A 131 2.53 15.18 0.35
CA PHE A 131 1.66 15.77 -0.67
C PHE A 131 0.95 16.99 -0.06
N ASP A 132 1.17 18.17 -0.63
CA ASP A 132 0.78 19.46 -0.05
C ASP A 132 -0.71 19.54 0.31
N GLU A 133 -1.56 18.91 -0.49
CA GLU A 133 -3.02 18.89 -0.32
C GLU A 133 -3.46 18.15 0.94
N TRP A 134 -2.64 17.22 1.46
CA TRP A 134 -2.90 16.51 2.70
C TRP A 134 -2.21 17.13 3.90
N GLU A 135 -1.06 17.77 3.68
CA GLU A 135 -0.19 18.24 4.75
C GLU A 135 -0.43 19.71 5.14
N ILE A 136 -1.14 20.47 4.30
CA ILE A 136 -1.37 21.91 4.47
C ILE A 136 -2.87 22.21 4.51
N ASP A 137 -3.32 22.70 5.67
CA ASP A 137 -4.70 23.13 5.89
C ASP A 137 -4.88 24.64 5.66
N PRO A 138 -6.12 25.11 5.40
CA PRO A 138 -6.42 26.53 5.35
C PRO A 138 -6.06 27.24 6.66
N GLY A 139 -5.20 28.25 6.57
CA GLY A 139 -4.70 29.00 7.72
C GLY A 139 -3.30 28.59 8.18
N ASP A 140 -2.76 27.50 7.64
CA ASP A 140 -1.37 27.14 7.87
C ASP A 140 -0.40 28.11 7.19
N SER A 141 0.74 28.34 7.85
CA SER A 141 1.88 28.99 7.21
C SER A 141 2.53 27.99 6.25
N LEU A 142 2.31 28.19 4.94
CA LEU A 142 2.91 27.39 3.87
C LEU A 142 4.42 27.20 4.08
N ARG A 143 5.13 28.30 4.40
CA ARG A 143 6.57 28.26 4.65
C ARG A 143 6.93 27.34 5.81
N GLN A 144 6.22 27.45 6.93
CA GLN A 144 6.51 26.65 8.12
C GLN A 144 6.25 25.16 7.84
N LYS A 145 5.13 24.83 7.18
CA LYS A 145 4.83 23.45 6.79
C LYS A 145 5.85 22.86 5.84
N MET A 146 6.36 23.65 4.89
CA MET A 146 7.44 23.22 4.01
C MET A 146 8.75 22.99 4.79
N GLU A 147 9.12 23.88 5.70
CA GLU A 147 10.32 23.72 6.53
C GLU A 147 10.21 22.47 7.44
N GLU A 148 9.04 22.22 8.04
CA GLU A 148 8.76 21.04 8.88
C GLU A 148 8.74 19.73 8.09
N GLY A 149 8.12 19.74 6.91
CA GLY A 149 7.90 18.53 6.10
C GLY A 149 9.12 18.10 5.28
N LEU A 150 9.78 19.05 4.61
CA LEU A 150 10.84 18.74 3.65
C LEU A 150 12.13 18.25 4.31
N GLY A 151 12.40 18.68 5.55
CA GLY A 151 13.63 18.32 6.26
C GLY A 151 13.79 16.81 6.51
N ALA A 152 12.68 16.07 6.53
CA ALA A 152 12.66 14.63 6.73
C ALA A 152 12.63 13.82 5.42
N MET A 153 12.52 14.46 4.26
CA MET A 153 12.33 13.76 2.98
C MET A 153 13.66 13.24 2.43
N THR A 154 13.66 12.01 1.92
CA THR A 154 14.85 11.38 1.35
C THR A 154 14.95 11.58 -0.16
N HIS A 155 13.81 11.78 -0.84
CA HIS A 155 13.75 11.96 -2.29
C HIS A 155 12.79 13.09 -2.68
N PHE A 156 13.09 13.73 -3.80
CA PHE A 156 12.31 14.82 -4.39
C PHE A 156 11.97 14.44 -5.82
N VAL A 157 10.69 14.36 -6.14
CA VAL A 157 10.20 14.03 -7.49
C VAL A 157 9.43 15.24 -8.01
N VAL A 158 9.84 15.74 -9.17
CA VAL A 158 9.11 16.80 -9.89
C VAL A 158 8.15 16.12 -10.85
N VAL A 159 6.87 16.45 -10.73
CA VAL A 159 5.78 15.91 -11.55
C VAL A 159 5.33 16.97 -12.54
#